data_AF-A0A0A9YHM1-F1
#
_entry.id   AF-A0A0A9YHM1-F1
#
_cell.length_a   1.000
_cell.length_b   1.000
_cell.length_c   1.000
_cell.angle_alpha   90.00
_cell.angle_beta   90.00
_cell.angle_gamma   90.00
#
_symmetry.space_group_name_H-M   'P 1'
#
loop_
_entity.id
_entity.type
_entity.pdbx_description
1 polymer ?
#
loop_
_entity_poly.entity_id
_entity_poly.type
_entity_poly.pdbx_seq_one_letter_code
_entity_poly.pdbx_strand_id
1 'polypeptide(L)'
;MLATHCTVLPPYTHTSESVVDFFAVLQELSCKERGYFFFFITGSHAMSRYDLRNLQPPLTVVRVPGFHDSIPILPSVSTCTHMLRLPDYRDCNILRDRLLFVIRQARSGFQLS
;
A
#
# COMPACT_ATOMS: atom_id res chain seq x y z
N MET A 1 9.34 -4.95 12.17
CA MET A 1 9.26 -3.48 12.28
C MET A 1 9.35 -2.86 10.89
N LEU A 2 8.25 -2.85 10.12
CA LEU A 2 8.17 -2.18 8.80
C LEU A 2 7.71 -0.71 8.96
N ALA A 3 6.88 -0.45 9.98
CA ALA A 3 6.33 0.87 10.28
C ALA A 3 7.41 1.94 10.59
N THR A 4 8.59 1.54 11.08
CA THR A 4 9.68 2.46 11.46
C THR A 4 10.38 3.11 10.27
N HIS A 5 10.22 2.58 9.05
CA HIS A 5 10.85 3.09 7.84
C HIS A 5 9.83 3.67 6.85
N CYS A 6 8.60 3.87 7.29
CA CYS A 6 7.53 4.47 6.51
C CYS A 6 7.14 5.79 7.17
N THR A 7 6.93 6.82 6.36
CA THR A 7 6.42 8.10 6.83
C THR A 7 4.89 8.06 6.78
N VAL A 8 4.21 8.43 7.87
CA VAL A 8 2.74 8.57 7.88
C VAL A 8 2.41 10.05 8.04
N LEU A 9 1.62 10.61 7.13
CA LEU A 9 1.25 12.03 7.16
C LEU A 9 -0.15 12.26 7.76
N PRO A 10 -0.35 13.37 8.48
CA PRO A 10 -1.66 13.76 8.99
C PRO A 10 -2.76 13.80 7.91
N PRO A 11 -4.01 13.48 8.26
CA PRO A 11 -4.51 13.22 9.61
C PRO A 11 -4.22 11.80 10.13
N TYR A 12 -3.56 10.95 9.35
CA TYR A 12 -3.12 9.67 9.86
C TYR A 12 -1.94 9.80 10.81
N THR A 13 -1.89 8.87 11.74
CA THR A 13 -0.77 8.59 12.63
C THR A 13 -0.42 7.11 12.51
N HIS A 14 0.74 6.70 13.03
CA HIS A 14 1.11 5.29 13.10
C HIS A 14 0.16 4.43 13.94
N THR A 15 -0.68 5.06 14.78
CA THR A 15 -1.68 4.39 15.63
C THR A 15 -3.09 4.46 15.07
N SER A 16 -3.29 5.06 13.89
CA SER A 16 -4.59 5.06 13.21
C SER A 16 -4.94 3.63 12.81
N GLU A 17 -6.18 3.19 13.07
CA GLU A 17 -6.63 1.81 12.85
C GLU A 17 -6.30 1.29 11.44
N SER A 18 -6.74 2.01 10.40
CA SER A 18 -6.44 1.67 9.00
C SER A 18 -4.93 1.58 8.69
N VAL A 19 -4.08 2.34 9.39
CA VAL A 19 -2.61 2.29 9.24
C VAL A 19 -2.01 1.08 9.95
N VAL A 20 -2.51 0.76 11.15
CA VAL A 20 -2.11 -0.43 11.90
C VAL A 20 -2.48 -1.68 11.10
N ASP A 21 -3.72 -1.76 10.61
CA ASP A 21 -4.22 -2.84 9.76
C ASP A 21 -3.39 -2.99 8.49
N PHE A 22 -3.06 -1.87 7.83
CA PHE A 22 -2.19 -1.89 6.67
C PHE A 22 -0.84 -2.56 6.96
N PHE A 23 -0.18 -2.20 8.06
CA PHE A 23 1.10 -2.83 8.43
C PHE A 23 0.95 -4.28 8.89
N ALA A 24 -0.19 -4.67 9.46
CA ALA A 24 -0.49 -6.07 9.77
C ALA A 24 -0.63 -6.88 8.48
N VAL A 25 -1.45 -6.41 7.54
CA VAL A 25 -1.64 -7.06 6.22
C VAL A 25 -0.32 -7.18 5.46
N LEU A 26 0.54 -6.16 5.46
CA LEU A 26 1.85 -6.23 4.82
C LEU A 26 2.75 -7.34 5.37
N GLN A 27 2.66 -7.63 6.68
CA GLN A 27 3.44 -8.69 7.30
C GLN A 27 2.95 -10.08 6.87
N GLU A 28 1.65 -10.23 6.66
CA GLU A 28 1.01 -11.47 6.23
C GLU A 28 1.15 -11.77 4.72
N LEU A 29 1.61 -10.82 3.92
CA LEU A 29 1.83 -11.04 2.49
C LEU A 29 2.87 -12.15 2.26
N SER A 30 2.56 -13.06 1.34
CA SER A 30 3.51 -14.07 0.85
C SER A 30 4.70 -13.42 0.12
N CYS A 31 5.80 -14.16 -0.06
CA CYS A 31 6.96 -13.66 -0.81
C CYS A 31 6.59 -13.14 -2.21
N LYS A 32 5.66 -13.84 -2.88
CA LYS A 32 5.14 -13.45 -4.19
C LYS A 32 4.38 -12.12 -4.11
N GLU A 33 3.46 -11.98 -3.17
CA GLU A 33 2.66 -10.76 -2.99
C GLU A 33 3.49 -9.56 -2.50
N ARG A 34 4.53 -9.78 -1.70
CA ARG A 34 5.49 -8.72 -1.33
C ARG A 34 6.19 -8.16 -2.56
N GLY A 35 6.55 -9.01 -3.52
CA GLY A 35 7.10 -8.56 -4.79
C GLY A 35 6.08 -7.78 -5.63
N TYR A 36 4.80 -8.13 -5.55
CA TYR A 36 3.72 -7.42 -6.25
C TYR A 36 3.49 -6.05 -5.63
N PHE A 37 3.49 -5.99 -4.30
CA PHE A 37 3.40 -4.73 -3.56
C PHE A 37 4.60 -3.83 -3.85
N PHE A 38 5.82 -4.37 -3.87
CA PHE A 38 7.00 -3.59 -4.23
C PHE A 38 6.90 -3.01 -5.64
N PHE A 39 6.47 -3.82 -6.62
CA PHE A 39 6.21 -3.34 -7.97
C PHE A 39 5.12 -2.27 -7.99
N PHE A 40 4.02 -2.48 -7.26
CA PHE A 40 2.95 -1.50 -7.14
C PHE A 40 3.49 -0.16 -6.63
N ILE A 41 4.32 -0.15 -5.57
CA ILE A 41 4.87 1.08 -5.01
C ILE A 41 5.89 1.77 -5.91
N THR A 42 6.76 1.00 -6.58
CA THR A 42 7.95 1.55 -7.27
C THR A 42 7.81 1.61 -8.79
N GLY A 43 6.87 0.87 -9.37
CA GLY A 43 6.80 0.62 -10.82
C GLY A 43 7.96 -0.21 -11.37
N SER A 44 8.86 -0.73 -10.52
CA SER A 44 10.08 -1.41 -10.94
C SER A 44 10.00 -2.92 -10.71
N HIS A 45 10.40 -3.68 -11.73
CA HIS A 45 10.53 -5.15 -11.65
C HIS A 45 11.82 -5.60 -10.97
N ALA A 46 12.60 -4.69 -10.39
CA ALA A 46 13.88 -4.99 -9.76
C ALA A 46 13.72 -6.03 -8.63
N MET A 47 14.08 -7.29 -8.92
CA MET A 47 13.97 -8.41 -8.00
C MET A 47 14.94 -8.35 -6.82
N SER A 48 15.99 -7.52 -6.88
CA SER A 48 17.11 -7.61 -5.93
C SER A 48 16.88 -6.93 -4.59
N ARG A 49 15.85 -6.08 -4.42
CA ARG A 49 15.59 -5.34 -3.17
C ARG A 49 14.11 -5.19 -2.83
N TYR A 50 13.44 -6.27 -2.41
CA TYR A 50 12.10 -6.20 -1.80
C TYR A 50 12.08 -5.52 -0.42
N ASP A 51 13.10 -4.72 -0.11
CA ASP A 51 13.29 -4.12 1.19
C ASP A 51 12.77 -2.68 1.18
N LEU A 52 11.58 -2.49 1.74
CA LEU A 52 10.96 -1.17 1.89
C LEU A 52 11.86 -0.20 2.68
N ARG A 53 12.78 -0.70 3.52
CA ARG A 53 13.70 0.12 4.32
C ARG A 53 14.71 0.89 3.48
N ASN A 54 14.99 0.44 2.25
CA ASN A 54 15.96 1.04 1.35
C ASN A 54 15.31 1.86 0.23
N LEU A 55 13.99 2.09 0.28
CA LEU A 55 13.32 2.94 -0.69
C LEU A 55 13.83 4.37 -0.56
N GLN A 56 14.20 4.96 -1.71
CA GLN A 56 14.54 6.37 -1.82
C GLN A 56 13.65 7.00 -2.89
N PRO A 57 12.71 7.90 -2.51
CA PRO A 57 12.36 8.31 -1.14
C PRO A 57 11.69 7.18 -0.31
N PRO A 58 11.61 7.27 1.03
CA PRO A 58 10.88 6.29 1.85
C PRO A 58 9.38 6.21 1.49
N LEU A 59 8.77 5.04 1.73
CA LEU A 59 7.32 4.88 1.55
C LEU A 59 6.56 5.87 2.44
N THR A 60 5.68 6.66 1.83
CA THR A 60 4.82 7.62 2.54
C THR A 60 3.36 7.18 2.47
N VAL A 61 2.68 7.08 3.60
CA VAL A 61 1.25 6.74 3.69
C VAL A 61 0.45 8.02 3.99
N VAL A 62 -0.54 8.30 3.16
CA VAL A 62 -1.43 9.46 3.29
C VAL A 62 -2.88 9.02 3.24
N ARG A 63 -3.75 9.75 3.94
CA ARG A 63 -5.20 9.47 3.93
C ARG A 63 -5.85 9.95 2.65
N VAL A 64 -6.74 9.14 2.08
CA VAL A 64 -7.69 9.61 1.06
C VAL A 64 -8.80 10.42 1.74
N PRO A 65 -8.99 11.71 1.39
CA PRO A 65 -10.07 12.51 1.96
C PRO A 65 -11.45 12.01 1.47
N GLY A 66 -12.47 12.19 2.30
CA GLY A 66 -13.86 11.92 1.91
C GLY A 66 -14.22 10.45 1.68
N PHE A 67 -13.45 9.51 2.24
CA PHE A 67 -13.84 8.10 2.23
C PHE A 67 -15.17 7.91 2.97
N HIS A 68 -16.09 7.21 2.32
CA HIS A 68 -17.38 6.81 2.87
C HIS A 68 -17.59 5.35 2.49
N ASP A 69 -18.13 4.54 3.40
CA ASP A 69 -18.20 3.07 3.27
C ASP A 69 -18.99 2.60 2.04
N SER A 70 -19.82 3.47 1.46
CA SER A 70 -20.58 3.19 0.24
C SER A 70 -19.78 3.29 -1.06
N ILE A 71 -18.56 3.84 -1.02
CA ILE A 71 -17.73 4.03 -2.22
C ILE A 71 -16.60 2.99 -2.22
N PRO A 72 -16.51 2.11 -3.23
CA PRO A 72 -15.43 1.13 -3.35
C PRO A 72 -14.14 1.81 -3.82
N ILE A 73 -13.58 2.69 -3.00
CA ILE A 73 -12.31 3.37 -3.28
C ILE A 73 -11.18 2.36 -3.10
N LEU A 74 -10.33 2.23 -4.12
CA LEU A 74 -9.13 1.41 -4.08
C LEU A 74 -7.93 2.22 -3.57
N PRO A 75 -6.95 1.58 -2.91
CA PRO A 75 -5.71 2.26 -2.59
C PRO A 75 -4.96 2.55 -3.89
N SER A 76 -4.30 3.71 -3.94
CA SER A 76 -3.55 4.16 -5.12
C SER A 76 -2.17 4.65 -4.72
N VAL A 77 -1.24 4.67 -5.66
CA VAL A 77 0.14 5.06 -5.40
C VAL A 77 0.67 6.03 -6.43
N SER A 78 1.47 7.00 -5.96
CA SER A 78 2.34 7.79 -6.82
C SER A 78 3.74 7.18 -6.75
N THR A 79 4.14 6.46 -7.81
CA THR A 79 5.40 5.71 -7.86
C THR A 79 6.62 6.63 -7.80
N CYS A 80 6.56 7.82 -8.42
CA CYS A 80 7.66 8.80 -8.42
C CYS A 80 8.07 9.26 -7.01
N THR A 81 7.14 9.21 -6.05
CA THR A 81 7.34 9.69 -4.68
C THR A 81 7.17 8.59 -3.63
N HIS A 82 6.95 7.34 -4.06
CA HIS A 82 6.56 6.22 -3.20
C HIS A 82 5.46 6.59 -2.21
N MET A 83 4.42 7.29 -2.69
CA MET A 83 3.33 7.77 -1.83
C MET A 83 2.07 6.94 -2.02
N LEU A 84 1.71 6.15 -1.01
CA LEU A 84 0.49 5.37 -0.92
C LEU A 84 -0.66 6.22 -0.36
N ARG A 85 -1.72 6.38 -1.13
CA ARG A 85 -2.99 6.94 -0.69
C ARG A 85 -3.87 5.79 -0.19
N LEU A 86 -4.10 5.77 1.12
CA LEU A 86 -4.83 4.72 1.83
C LEU A 86 -6.21 5.24 2.27
N PRO A 87 -7.32 4.70 1.73
CA PRO A 87 -8.65 4.95 2.26
C PRO A 87 -8.80 4.46 3.70
N ASP A 88 -9.72 5.07 4.45
CA ASP A 88 -9.93 4.79 5.87
C ASP A 88 -10.89 3.62 6.07
N TYR A 89 -10.47 2.42 5.67
CA TYR A 89 -11.34 1.24 5.59
C TYR A 89 -11.93 0.78 6.92
N ARG A 90 -11.20 0.92 8.04
CA ARG A 90 -11.63 0.47 9.39
C ARG A 90 -12.14 -0.98 9.45
N ASP A 91 -11.64 -1.80 8.54
CA ASP A 91 -11.86 -3.24 8.49
C ASP A 91 -10.65 -3.86 7.78
N CYS A 92 -9.92 -4.68 8.53
CA CYS A 92 -8.69 -5.33 8.07
C CYS A 92 -8.94 -6.26 6.87
N ASN A 93 -10.09 -6.95 6.82
CA ASN A 93 -10.41 -7.85 5.71
C ASN A 93 -10.66 -7.04 4.43
N ILE A 94 -11.44 -5.96 4.52
CA ILE A 94 -11.67 -5.07 3.37
C ILE A 94 -10.33 -4.49 2.89
N LEU A 95 -9.50 -3.99 3.80
CA LEU A 95 -8.18 -3.45 3.44
C LEU A 95 -7.34 -4.50 2.71
N ARG A 96 -7.30 -5.73 3.24
CA ARG A 96 -6.56 -6.85 2.65
C ARG A 96 -7.04 -7.18 1.25
N ASP A 97 -8.35 -7.36 1.07
CA ASP A 97 -8.93 -7.68 -0.23
C ASP A 97 -8.65 -6.60 -1.27
N ARG A 98 -8.84 -5.32 -0.90
CA ARG A 98 -8.60 -4.19 -1.81
C ARG A 98 -7.11 -4.04 -2.14
N LEU A 99 -6.22 -4.23 -1.16
CA LEU A 99 -4.77 -4.17 -1.39
C LEU A 99 -4.31 -5.31 -2.30
N LEU A 100 -4.73 -6.54 -2.01
CA LEU A 100 -4.39 -7.72 -2.82
C LEU A 100 -4.91 -7.57 -4.26
N PHE A 101 -6.12 -7.04 -4.43
CA PHE A 101 -6.67 -6.73 -5.75
C PHE A 101 -5.75 -5.79 -6.54
N VAL A 102 -5.38 -4.63 -5.98
CA VAL A 102 -4.58 -3.64 -6.74
C VAL A 102 -3.15 -4.11 -7.02
N ILE A 103 -2.49 -4.81 -6.09
CA ILE A 103 -1.10 -5.26 -6.34
C ILE A 103 -1.04 -6.39 -7.37
N ARG A 104 -2.07 -7.24 -7.42
CA ARG A 104 -2.19 -8.29 -8.44
C ARG A 104 -2.48 -7.67 -9.81
N GLN A 105 -3.42 -6.73 -9.87
CA GLN A 105 -3.75 -5.98 -11.09
C GLN A 105 -2.53 -5.22 -11.63
N ALA A 106 -1.78 -4.53 -10.76
CA ALA A 106 -0.60 -3.78 -11.16
C ALA A 106 0.43 -4.66 -11.88
N ARG A 107 0.67 -5.88 -11.38
CA ARG A 107 1.63 -6.80 -11.99
C ARG A 107 1.14 -7.42 -13.30
N SER A 108 -0.16 -7.67 -13.45
CA SER A 108 -0.71 -8.20 -14.70
C SER A 108 -0.65 -7.18 -15.86
N GLY A 109 -0.32 -5.92 -15.57
CA GLY A 109 -0.56 -4.80 -16.46
C GLY A 109 -2.07 -4.54 -16.56
N PHE A 110 -2.47 -3.27 -16.69
CA PHE A 110 -3.81 -3.00 -17.18
C PHE A 110 -3.90 -3.61 -18.59
N GLN A 111 -4.47 -4.81 -18.72
CA GLN A 111 -5.01 -5.25 -20.00
C GLN A 111 -6.22 -4.35 -20.29
N LEU A 112 -5.96 -3.17 -20.85
CA LEU A 112 -6.95 -2.44 -21.63
C LEU A 112 -7.18 -3.30 -22.88
N SER A 113 -8.14 -4.21 -22.80
CA SER A 113 -8.76 -4.82 -23.98
C SER A 113 -9.79 -3.86 -24.56
#